data_AF-C6W809-F1
#
_entry.id   AF-C6W809-F1
#
_cell.length_a   1.000
_cell.length_b   1.000
_cell.length_c   1.000
_cell.angle_alpha   90.00
_cell.angle_beta   90.00
_cell.angle_gamma   90.00
#
_symmetry.space_group_name_H-M   'P 1'
#
loop_
_entity.id
_entity.type
_entity.pdbx_description
1 polymer ?
#
loop_
_entity_poly.entity_id
_entity_poly.type
_entity_poly.pdbx_seq_one_letter_code
_entity_poly.pdbx_strand_id
1 'polypeptide(L)'
;MALVLGLLGLVARIVFVRGGILYGASAVARVDALVASLVALGAALAVLAWALGSVAVAAGSPSGGDEPRAVERWSELVSASVALGSVIAAVITFLNLVLPAVPASVATEPCAGAPVRHSRYIGLSAGTEGVNSRSGPSRGHEPNGRFPKGCSIGFEFFCLGDPVLDEVGSTDEITWVTSRWLVVSRQRSPFAAWLAARVSGEIREDRYVSDAYVTPQSSYDELPYGAARCSDGNRFPMPGKATWVSFDAERKILTAKADHARNMGFAVYVPGDVGFDDVPRYLQIYTSLADVAAGVATKEEPSPENNPGQASPEGGKSVLWRYDRTLVKELRASRGEVTVMAIPCLADNIPASTDLAAYKGYVVTRDSVPVPAPAHPDDFDKEQLARIACSANT
;
A
#
# COMPACT_ATOMS: atom_id res chain seq x y z
N MET A 1 0.54 20.58 40.90
CA MET A 1 0.33 21.09 39.52
C MET A 1 1.03 20.23 38.47
N ALA A 2 2.36 20.02 38.54
CA ALA A 2 3.10 19.23 37.54
C ALA A 2 2.55 17.80 37.33
N LEU A 3 2.19 17.08 38.40
CA LEU A 3 1.59 15.74 38.30
C LEU A 3 0.25 15.76 37.53
N VAL A 4 -0.61 16.74 37.80
CA VAL A 4 -1.90 16.91 37.11
C VAL A 4 -1.67 17.20 35.63
N LEU A 5 -0.70 18.06 35.30
CA LEU A 5 -0.31 18.32 33.90
C LEU A 5 0.25 17.07 33.22
N GLY A 6 1.04 16.25 33.91
CA GLY A 6 1.53 14.97 33.42
C GLY A 6 0.39 13.99 33.11
N LEU A 7 -0.59 13.87 34.02
CA LEU A 7 -1.76 13.02 33.82
C LEU A 7 -2.66 13.52 32.67
N LEU A 8 -2.88 14.83 32.57
CA LEU A 8 -3.60 15.42 31.43
C LEU A 8 -2.84 15.19 30.11
N GLY A 9 -1.51 15.30 30.14
CA GLY A 9 -0.65 14.98 29.00
C GLY A 9 -0.76 13.51 28.58
N LEU A 10 -0.85 12.58 29.54
CA LEU A 10 -1.06 11.16 29.27
C LEU A 10 -2.42 10.89 28.61
N VAL A 11 -3.50 11.51 29.12
CA VAL A 11 -4.83 11.42 28.50
C VAL A 11 -4.81 12.01 27.09
N ALA A 12 -4.21 13.19 26.91
CA ALA A 12 -4.08 13.82 25.60
C ALA A 12 -3.30 12.94 24.61
N ARG A 13 -2.19 12.33 25.05
CA ARG A 13 -1.40 11.38 24.25
C ARG A 13 -2.25 10.19 23.81
N ILE A 14 -3.02 9.58 24.72
CA ILE A 14 -3.92 8.47 24.39
C ILE A 14 -4.96 8.90 23.35
N VAL A 15 -5.59 10.06 23.54
CA VAL A 15 -6.61 10.59 22.61
C VAL A 15 -5.98 10.86 21.24
N PHE A 16 -4.80 11.48 21.18
CA PHE A 16 -4.13 11.81 19.92
C PHE A 16 -3.66 10.57 19.15
N VAL A 17 -3.14 9.55 19.85
CA VAL A 17 -2.78 8.29 19.18
C VAL A 17 -4.04 7.56 18.70
N ARG A 18 -5.11 7.46 19.51
CA ARG A 18 -6.38 6.84 19.08
C ARG A 18 -7.02 7.55 17.90
N GLY A 19 -6.96 8.89 17.88
CA GLY A 19 -7.44 9.72 16.78
C GLY A 19 -6.55 9.71 15.54
N GLY A 20 -5.38 9.05 15.57
CA GLY A 20 -4.43 9.07 14.47
C GLY A 20 -3.79 10.45 14.23
N ILE A 21 -3.77 11.32 15.25
CA ILE A 21 -3.18 12.66 15.20
C ILE A 21 -1.69 12.60 15.56
N LEU A 22 -1.32 11.80 16.57
CA LEU A 22 0.05 11.60 17.00
C LEU A 22 0.59 10.27 16.44
N TYR A 23 1.56 10.36 15.52
CA TYR A 23 2.18 9.21 14.87
C TYR A 23 3.59 9.56 14.39
N GLY A 24 4.37 8.53 14.06
CA GLY A 24 5.80 8.67 13.74
C GLY A 24 6.68 8.67 14.99
N ALA A 25 7.81 7.96 14.91
CA ALA A 25 8.67 7.67 16.06
C ALA A 25 9.17 8.93 16.76
N SER A 26 9.61 9.92 15.99
CA SER A 26 10.18 11.17 16.53
C SER A 26 9.14 12.06 17.19
N ALA A 27 7.90 12.08 16.69
CA ALA A 27 6.79 12.82 17.30
C ALA A 27 6.36 12.16 18.61
N VAL A 28 6.15 10.84 18.57
CA VAL A 28 5.73 10.04 19.73
C VAL A 28 6.78 10.12 20.84
N ALA A 29 8.06 9.91 20.53
CA ALA A 29 9.13 9.98 21.52
C ALA A 29 9.24 11.36 22.19
N ARG A 30 9.04 12.45 21.44
CA ARG A 30 9.04 13.81 22.02
C ARG A 30 7.88 14.03 22.99
N VAL A 31 6.67 13.59 22.63
CA VAL A 31 5.50 13.71 23.51
C VAL A 31 5.64 12.80 24.72
N ASP A 32 6.08 11.55 24.53
CA ASP A 32 6.26 10.58 25.62
C ASP A 32 7.35 11.06 26.59
N ALA A 33 8.46 11.63 26.11
CA ALA A 33 9.49 12.23 26.94
C ALA A 33 8.98 13.45 27.74
N LEU A 34 8.17 14.31 27.12
CA LEU A 34 7.56 15.46 27.80
C LEU A 34 6.59 15.02 28.90
N VAL A 35 5.69 14.08 28.60
CA VAL A 35 4.74 13.52 29.55
C VAL A 35 5.47 12.85 30.71
N ALA A 36 6.44 11.99 30.41
CA ALA A 36 7.22 11.30 31.43
C ALA A 36 7.99 12.27 32.32
N SER A 37 8.58 13.33 31.76
CA SER A 37 9.30 14.37 32.52
C SER A 37 8.36 15.14 33.45
N LEU A 38 7.14 15.46 33.01
CA LEU A 38 6.15 16.15 33.85
C LEU A 38 5.63 15.28 34.99
N VAL A 39 5.40 13.99 34.73
CA VAL A 39 4.99 13.02 35.75
C VAL A 39 6.10 12.84 36.77
N ALA A 40 7.33 12.64 36.32
CA ALA A 40 8.52 12.51 37.15
C ALA A 40 8.73 13.75 38.04
N LEU A 41 8.69 14.96 37.46
CA LEU A 41 8.79 16.21 38.21
C LEU A 41 7.66 16.36 39.23
N GLY A 42 6.43 16.00 38.84
CA GLY A 42 5.28 16.01 39.74
C GLY A 42 5.44 15.07 40.93
N ALA A 43 5.94 13.86 40.69
CA ALA A 43 6.22 12.89 41.74
C ALA A 43 7.35 13.36 42.66
N ALA A 44 8.45 13.87 42.11
CA ALA A 44 9.56 14.41 42.89
C ALA A 44 9.13 15.55 43.81
N LEU A 45 8.34 16.51 43.30
CA LEU A 45 7.81 17.60 44.10
C LEU A 45 6.86 17.12 45.20
N ALA A 46 6.05 16.09 44.93
CA ALA A 46 5.16 15.50 45.94
C ALA A 46 5.96 14.82 47.06
N VAL A 47 7.00 14.05 46.71
CA VAL A 47 7.91 13.42 47.69
C VAL A 47 8.63 14.47 48.51
N LEU A 48 9.15 15.53 47.89
CA LEU A 48 9.83 16.63 48.59
C LEU A 48 8.87 17.34 49.56
N ALA A 49 7.64 17.63 49.14
CA ALA A 49 6.63 18.25 50.00
C ALA A 49 6.28 17.36 51.20
N TRP A 50 6.16 16.05 50.99
CA TRP A 50 5.91 15.08 52.05
C TRP A 50 7.08 14.97 53.04
N ALA A 51 8.31 14.95 52.53
CA ALA A 51 9.53 14.95 53.35
C ALA A 51 9.62 16.23 54.21
N LEU A 52 9.38 17.42 53.63
CA LEU A 52 9.39 18.68 54.37
C LEU A 52 8.27 18.75 55.43
N GLY A 53 7.09 18.22 55.13
CA GLY A 53 5.98 18.14 56.08
C GLY A 53 6.29 17.24 57.29
N SER A 54 6.92 16.08 57.06
CA SER A 54 7.31 15.17 58.15
C SER A 54 8.39 15.76 59.07
N VAL A 55 9.35 16.51 58.51
CA VAL A 55 10.37 17.22 59.31
C VAL A 55 9.75 18.34 60.16
N ALA A 56 8.78 19.10 59.62
CA ALA A 56 8.10 20.14 60.38
C ALA A 56 7.32 19.58 61.58
N VAL A 57 6.76 18.36 61.46
CA VAL A 57 6.10 17.66 62.57
C VAL A 57 7.12 17.13 63.60
N ALA A 58 8.29 16.65 63.15
CA ALA A 58 9.34 16.15 64.02
C ALA A 58 10.10 17.27 64.79
N ALA A 59 10.27 18.45 64.20
CA ALA A 59 10.93 19.60 64.81
C ALA A 59 10.19 20.19 66.02
N GLY A 60 8.93 19.77 66.26
CA GLY A 60 8.20 20.06 67.49
C GLY A 60 8.62 19.21 68.71
N SER A 61 9.55 18.26 68.56
CA SER A 61 10.05 17.41 69.64
C SER A 61 11.47 17.82 70.05
N PRO A 62 11.68 18.43 71.24
CA PRO A 62 13.00 18.86 71.68
C PRO A 62 13.75 17.70 72.36
N SER A 63 14.64 17.02 71.65
CA SER A 63 15.62 16.15 72.30
C SER A 63 16.89 15.95 71.48
N GLY A 64 18.02 16.37 72.07
CA GLY A 64 19.32 15.70 72.02
C GLY A 64 20.07 15.72 70.70
N GLY A 65 21.15 16.49 70.65
CA GLY A 65 22.05 16.57 69.50
C GLY A 65 22.84 15.30 69.24
N ASP A 66 23.07 15.05 67.95
CA ASP A 66 24.33 14.52 67.41
C ASP A 66 24.37 14.71 65.89
N GLU A 67 25.51 15.20 65.39
CA GLU A 67 25.94 15.18 63.98
C GLU A 67 26.54 13.79 63.65
N PRO A 68 26.48 13.27 62.41
CA PRO A 68 26.71 13.98 61.15
C PRO A 68 25.72 13.60 60.02
N ARG A 69 24.72 14.45 59.77
CA ARG A 69 23.64 14.22 58.76
C ARG A 69 24.06 14.44 57.29
N ALA A 70 25.32 14.81 57.03
CA ALA A 70 25.74 15.21 55.68
C ALA A 70 25.91 14.03 54.70
N VAL A 71 26.39 12.88 55.18
CA VAL A 71 26.63 11.69 54.33
C VAL A 71 25.32 10.99 53.96
N GLU A 72 24.35 10.97 54.88
CA GLU A 72 23.03 10.36 54.70
C GLU A 72 22.19 11.09 53.61
N ARG A 73 22.33 12.43 53.53
CA ARG A 73 21.67 13.25 52.50
C ARG A 73 22.13 12.95 51.06
N TRP A 74 23.38 12.52 50.86
CA TRP A 74 23.87 12.19 49.52
C TRP A 74 23.29 10.86 49.01
N SER A 75 23.16 9.84 49.89
CA SER A 75 22.49 8.59 49.54
C SER A 75 21.00 8.78 49.24
N GLU A 76 20.33 9.70 49.94
CA GLU A 76 18.94 10.07 49.66
C GLU A 76 18.79 10.78 48.30
N LEU A 77 19.72 11.68 47.95
CA LEU A 77 19.71 12.37 46.65
C LEU A 77 19.97 11.41 45.47
N VAL A 78 20.90 10.46 45.63
CA VAL A 78 21.18 9.46 44.60
C VAL A 78 20.00 8.50 44.43
N SER A 79 19.42 8.00 45.53
CA SER A 79 18.26 7.10 45.46
C SER A 79 17.02 7.79 44.88
N ALA A 80 16.78 9.06 45.21
CA ALA A 80 15.73 9.88 44.59
C ALA A 80 15.93 10.05 43.07
N SER A 81 17.18 10.23 42.62
CA SER A 81 17.50 10.37 41.19
C SER A 81 17.25 9.08 40.41
N VAL A 82 17.65 7.93 40.97
CA VAL A 82 17.38 6.60 40.37
C VAL A 82 15.89 6.31 40.33
N ALA A 83 15.16 6.62 41.40
CA ALA A 83 13.71 6.48 41.45
C ALA A 83 13.03 7.32 40.36
N LEU A 84 13.49 8.56 40.13
CA LEU A 84 12.97 9.42 39.06
C LEU A 84 13.15 8.81 37.66
N GLY A 85 14.34 8.28 37.37
CA GLY A 85 14.62 7.59 36.10
C GLY A 85 13.73 6.37 35.89
N SER A 86 13.48 5.60 36.96
CA SER A 86 12.58 4.43 36.91
C SER A 86 11.12 4.81 36.61
N VAL A 87 10.64 5.96 37.13
CA VAL A 87 9.29 6.47 36.85
C VAL A 87 9.17 6.87 35.38
N ILE A 88 10.17 7.54 34.81
CA ILE A 88 10.17 7.92 33.38
C ILE A 88 10.08 6.66 32.52
N ALA A 89 10.94 5.67 32.76
CA ALA A 89 10.94 4.42 32.03
C ALA A 89 9.59 3.68 32.17
N ALA A 90 9.06 3.57 33.38
CA ALA A 90 7.79 2.91 33.65
C ALA A 90 6.61 3.57 32.91
N VAL A 91 6.55 4.91 32.87
CA VAL A 91 5.50 5.64 32.13
C VAL A 91 5.60 5.39 30.64
N ILE A 92 6.80 5.46 30.06
CA ILE A 92 7.02 5.20 28.63
C ILE A 92 6.66 3.74 28.28
N THR A 93 7.10 2.78 29.09
CA THR A 93 6.76 1.36 28.92
C THR A 93 5.26 1.13 29.03
N PHE A 94 4.58 1.74 30.01
CA PHE A 94 3.14 1.65 30.16
C PHE A 94 2.39 2.21 28.95
N LEU A 95 2.81 3.37 28.43
CA LEU A 95 2.21 3.99 27.25
C LEU A 95 2.35 3.11 25.99
N ASN A 96 3.51 2.50 25.81
CA ASN A 96 3.77 1.58 24.70
C ASN A 96 3.01 0.25 24.85
N LEU A 97 2.75 -0.20 26.07
CA LEU A 97 1.98 -1.41 26.34
C LEU A 97 0.48 -1.22 26.14
N VAL A 98 -0.10 -0.13 26.69
CA VAL A 98 -1.56 0.08 26.68
C VAL A 98 -2.06 0.59 25.34
N LEU A 99 -1.27 1.43 24.68
CA LEU A 99 -1.69 2.04 23.42
C LEU A 99 -0.48 2.29 22.53
N PRO A 100 0.05 1.25 21.86
CA PRO A 100 1.21 1.41 21.01
C PRO A 100 0.92 2.42 19.91
N ALA A 101 1.87 3.32 19.62
CA ALA A 101 1.70 4.30 18.56
C ALA A 101 1.51 3.63 17.20
N VAL A 102 2.21 2.51 17.00
CA VAL A 102 2.10 1.63 15.83
C VAL A 102 1.08 0.53 16.13
N PRO A 103 0.01 0.37 15.34
CA PRO A 103 -0.89 -0.77 15.49
C PRO A 103 -0.15 -2.09 15.27
N ALA A 104 -0.53 -3.15 15.98
CA ALA A 104 0.13 -4.46 15.86
C ALA A 104 0.06 -5.09 14.45
N SER A 105 -0.88 -4.63 13.61
CA SER A 105 -1.03 -5.05 12.21
C SER A 105 -0.04 -4.38 11.26
N VAL A 106 0.75 -3.42 11.71
CA VAL A 106 1.67 -2.62 10.88
C VAL A 106 3.10 -3.06 11.20
N ALA A 107 3.85 -3.49 10.18
CA ALA A 107 5.16 -4.10 10.40
C ALA A 107 6.26 -3.08 10.78
N THR A 108 6.10 -1.81 10.42
CA THR A 108 7.09 -0.76 10.70
C THR A 108 6.43 0.52 11.20
N GLU A 109 7.25 1.43 11.72
CA GLU A 109 6.76 2.72 12.21
C GLU A 109 6.19 3.58 11.06
N PRO A 110 5.11 4.35 11.30
CA PRO A 110 4.57 5.27 10.32
C PRO A 110 5.57 6.36 9.92
N CYS A 111 5.60 6.72 8.64
CA CYS A 111 6.38 7.85 8.18
C CYS A 111 5.84 9.17 8.77
N ALA A 112 6.72 10.16 8.95
CA ALA A 112 6.31 11.50 9.33
C ALA A 112 5.28 12.05 8.32
N GLY A 113 4.20 12.63 8.85
CA GLY A 113 3.07 13.11 8.08
C GLY A 113 2.15 12.04 7.49
N ALA A 114 2.47 10.74 7.44
CA ALA A 114 1.61 9.70 6.90
C ALA A 114 0.92 8.86 8.01
N PRO A 115 -0.31 9.18 8.42
CA PRO A 115 -1.03 8.36 9.40
C PRO A 115 -1.35 6.98 8.82
N VAL A 116 -1.26 5.93 9.64
CA VAL A 116 -1.68 4.56 9.30
C VAL A 116 -2.97 4.14 10.01
N ARG A 117 -3.34 4.82 11.10
CA ARG A 117 -4.57 4.54 11.84
C ARG A 117 -5.76 5.06 11.04
N HIS A 118 -6.80 4.23 10.91
CA HIS A 118 -8.01 4.51 10.13
C HIS A 118 -7.78 4.67 8.62
N SER A 119 -6.60 4.30 8.13
CA SER A 119 -6.32 4.20 6.69
C SER A 119 -6.97 2.94 6.13
N ARG A 120 -7.37 2.99 4.86
CA ARG A 120 -7.98 1.85 4.15
C ARG A 120 -6.95 0.91 3.56
N TYR A 121 -5.76 1.41 3.29
CA TYR A 121 -4.67 0.63 2.76
C TYR A 121 -3.38 1.09 3.43
N ILE A 122 -2.50 0.15 3.74
CA ILE A 122 -1.21 0.42 4.34
C ILE A 122 -0.14 -0.22 3.47
N GLY A 123 0.89 0.55 3.15
CA GLY A 123 2.04 0.06 2.42
C GLY A 123 3.35 0.59 3.00
N LEU A 124 4.44 -0.09 2.68
CA LEU A 124 5.80 0.31 3.00
C LEU A 124 6.40 1.13 1.88
N SER A 125 7.02 2.25 2.21
CA SER A 125 7.83 2.99 1.24
C SER A 125 9.02 2.14 0.75
N ALA A 126 9.05 1.87 -0.55
CA ALA A 126 10.13 1.17 -1.23
C ALA A 126 11.10 2.15 -1.89
N GLY A 127 12.04 1.62 -2.68
CA GLY A 127 13.12 2.38 -3.32
C GLY A 127 14.41 2.43 -2.48
N THR A 128 15.53 2.80 -3.09
CA THR A 128 16.83 2.97 -2.40
C THR A 128 16.79 4.13 -1.41
N GLU A 129 16.04 5.16 -1.78
CA GLU A 129 16.04 6.47 -1.16
C GLU A 129 14.68 6.81 -0.49
N GLY A 130 13.72 5.90 -0.56
CA GLY A 130 12.33 6.15 -0.20
C GLY A 130 11.53 6.64 -1.40
N VAL A 131 10.41 7.32 -1.14
CA VAL A 131 9.45 7.66 -2.19
C VAL A 131 9.03 9.13 -2.14
N ASN A 132 9.06 9.79 -3.30
CA ASN A 132 8.60 11.17 -3.44
C ASN A 132 7.07 11.22 -3.49
N SER A 133 6.47 12.17 -2.78
CA SER A 133 5.07 12.53 -2.95
C SER A 133 4.91 13.71 -3.88
N ARG A 134 3.76 13.80 -4.54
CA ARG A 134 3.42 14.88 -5.46
C ARG A 134 2.06 15.48 -5.15
N SER A 135 1.80 16.67 -5.69
CA SER A 135 0.51 17.36 -5.57
C SER A 135 -0.61 16.77 -6.44
N GLY A 136 -0.30 15.84 -7.35
CA GLY A 136 -1.27 15.17 -8.21
C GLY A 136 -0.76 13.81 -8.72
N PRO A 137 -1.62 13.04 -9.41
CA PRO A 137 -1.36 11.65 -9.81
C PRO A 137 -0.51 11.58 -11.09
N SER A 138 0.63 12.27 -11.12
CA SER A 138 1.46 12.29 -12.33
C SER A 138 2.86 12.82 -12.04
N ARG A 139 3.86 12.43 -12.85
CA ARG A 139 5.23 12.93 -12.71
C ARG A 139 5.37 14.42 -13.07
N GLY A 140 4.40 14.98 -13.79
CA GLY A 140 4.33 16.40 -14.14
C GLY A 140 3.88 17.29 -12.97
N HIS A 141 3.24 16.73 -11.94
CA HIS A 141 2.88 17.49 -10.74
C HIS A 141 4.10 17.73 -9.85
N GLU A 142 4.16 18.91 -9.24
CA GLU A 142 5.26 19.30 -8.36
C GLU A 142 5.45 18.31 -7.19
N PRO A 143 6.70 17.91 -6.89
CA PRO A 143 7.01 17.21 -5.66
C PRO A 143 6.64 18.06 -4.45
N ASN A 144 5.91 17.50 -3.50
CA ASN A 144 5.46 18.19 -2.29
C ASN A 144 5.89 17.48 -1.00
N GLY A 145 6.85 16.55 -1.11
CA GLY A 145 7.37 15.82 0.03
C GLY A 145 8.11 14.56 -0.37
N ARG A 146 8.69 13.90 0.62
CA ARG A 146 9.36 12.61 0.48
C ARG A 146 9.21 11.81 1.76
N PHE A 147 8.91 10.53 1.61
CA PHE A 147 8.90 9.58 2.70
C PHE A 147 10.19 8.76 2.67
N PRO A 148 10.88 8.59 3.81
CA PRO A 148 12.09 7.76 3.86
C PRO A 148 11.75 6.29 3.56
N LYS A 149 12.73 5.49 3.18
CA LYS A 149 12.56 4.05 2.92
C LYS A 149 12.15 3.29 4.19
N GLY A 150 11.29 2.28 4.04
CA GLY A 150 11.02 1.27 5.06
C GLY A 150 10.07 1.70 6.17
N CYS A 151 9.40 2.84 6.04
CA CYS A 151 8.35 3.27 6.96
C CYS A 151 6.97 3.01 6.35
N SER A 152 5.96 2.92 7.21
CA SER A 152 4.59 2.62 6.80
C SER A 152 3.84 3.91 6.43
N ILE A 153 3.08 3.87 5.35
CA ILE A 153 2.26 4.96 4.84
C ILE A 153 0.82 4.44 4.75
N GLY A 154 -0.13 5.16 5.33
CA GLY A 154 -1.54 4.87 5.16
C GLY A 154 -2.15 5.66 3.99
N PHE A 155 -3.04 5.02 3.25
CA PHE A 155 -3.69 5.54 2.05
C PHE A 155 -5.21 5.46 2.17
N GLU A 156 -5.90 6.44 1.55
CA GLU A 156 -7.36 6.58 1.67
C GLU A 156 -8.08 6.07 0.42
N PHE A 157 -7.55 6.36 -0.76
CA PHE A 157 -8.06 5.96 -2.08
C PHE A 157 -6.91 6.03 -3.09
N PHE A 158 -7.16 5.59 -4.32
CA PHE A 158 -6.23 5.80 -5.43
C PHE A 158 -6.86 6.62 -6.55
N CYS A 159 -6.00 7.26 -7.32
CA CYS A 159 -6.32 7.88 -8.60
C CYS A 159 -5.56 7.17 -9.71
N LEU A 160 -6.09 7.27 -10.93
CA LEU A 160 -5.30 6.93 -12.12
C LEU A 160 -4.51 8.16 -12.54
N GLY A 161 -3.37 7.89 -13.16
CA GLY A 161 -2.37 8.90 -13.43
C GLY A 161 -1.50 8.58 -14.63
N ASP A 162 -0.46 9.40 -14.80
CA ASP A 162 0.59 9.08 -15.77
C ASP A 162 1.18 7.71 -15.44
N PRO A 163 1.44 6.88 -16.46
CA PRO A 163 2.10 5.61 -16.26
C PRO A 163 3.48 5.83 -15.63
N VAL A 164 3.79 5.03 -14.61
CA VAL A 164 5.11 4.98 -14.01
C VAL A 164 5.88 3.85 -14.68
N LEU A 165 7.05 4.22 -15.18
CA LEU A 165 8.03 3.34 -15.81
C LEU A 165 9.09 2.96 -14.78
N ASP A 166 9.86 1.92 -15.06
CA ASP A 166 10.93 1.46 -14.16
C ASP A 166 12.01 2.52 -13.88
N GLU A 167 12.83 2.29 -12.84
CA GLU A 167 13.88 3.20 -12.39
C GLU A 167 15.03 3.38 -13.40
N VAL A 168 15.17 2.51 -14.41
CA VAL A 168 16.30 2.52 -15.35
C VAL A 168 16.13 3.58 -16.44
N GLY A 169 14.93 4.14 -16.58
CA GLY A 169 14.67 5.20 -17.53
C GLY A 169 14.81 4.69 -18.96
N SER A 170 13.78 3.95 -19.41
CA SER A 170 13.47 3.62 -20.80
C SER A 170 14.63 3.73 -21.81
N THR A 171 15.29 2.62 -22.08
CA THR A 171 15.64 2.25 -23.45
C THR A 171 14.35 1.97 -24.25
N ASP A 172 14.43 1.57 -25.52
CA ASP A 172 13.27 1.23 -26.39
C ASP A 172 12.36 0.11 -25.82
N GLU A 173 12.68 -0.43 -24.64
CA GLU A 173 11.94 -1.45 -23.89
C GLU A 173 11.25 -0.80 -22.68
N ILE A 174 10.14 -0.11 -22.91
CA ILE A 174 9.38 0.59 -21.87
C ILE A 174 8.50 -0.41 -21.10
N THR A 175 8.93 -0.84 -19.91
CA THR A 175 8.06 -1.62 -19.01
C THR A 175 7.18 -0.68 -18.18
N TRP A 176 5.90 -0.65 -18.53
CA TRP A 176 4.85 -0.06 -17.69
C TRP A 176 4.73 -0.85 -16.39
N VAL A 177 4.73 -0.18 -15.23
CA VAL A 177 4.58 -0.84 -13.92
C VAL A 177 3.19 -0.60 -13.33
N THR A 178 2.74 0.66 -13.39
CA THR A 178 1.45 1.04 -12.82
C THR A 178 0.97 2.38 -13.36
N SER A 179 -0.35 2.56 -13.33
CA SER A 179 -1.01 3.86 -13.47
C SER A 179 -1.66 4.34 -12.19
N ARG A 180 -1.54 3.59 -11.08
CA ARG A 180 -2.14 3.93 -9.79
C ARG A 180 -1.25 4.88 -9.01
N TRP A 181 -1.87 5.95 -8.56
CA TRP A 181 -1.30 6.93 -7.65
C TRP A 181 -2.14 6.92 -6.37
N LEU A 182 -1.53 6.46 -5.29
CA LEU A 182 -2.14 6.29 -3.99
C LEU A 182 -2.17 7.63 -3.26
N VAL A 183 -3.33 7.98 -2.73
CA VAL A 183 -3.50 9.23 -1.96
C VAL A 183 -3.27 8.95 -0.50
N VAL A 184 -2.25 9.60 0.05
CA VAL A 184 -1.87 9.47 1.46
C VAL A 184 -3.03 9.94 2.33
N SER A 185 -3.39 9.13 3.32
CA SER A 185 -4.41 9.47 4.31
C SER A 185 -4.06 10.76 5.04
N ARG A 186 -5.07 11.54 5.40
CA ARG A 186 -4.90 12.77 6.19
C ARG A 186 -6.09 13.00 7.10
N GLN A 187 -5.90 13.86 8.10
CA GLN A 187 -6.99 14.25 8.97
C GLN A 187 -8.04 15.08 8.22
N ARG A 188 -9.30 14.66 8.30
CA ARG A 188 -10.43 15.35 7.63
C ARG A 188 -10.92 16.58 8.41
N SER A 189 -10.79 16.57 9.73
CA SER A 189 -11.19 17.70 10.57
C SER A 189 -10.12 18.81 10.51
N PRO A 190 -10.48 20.07 10.23
CA PRO A 190 -9.51 21.18 10.16
C PRO A 190 -8.67 21.33 11.43
N PHE A 191 -9.27 21.12 12.61
CA PHE A 191 -8.56 21.18 13.88
C PHE A 191 -7.59 20.01 14.05
N ALA A 192 -8.02 18.80 13.72
CA ALA A 192 -7.17 17.61 13.78
C ALA A 192 -6.00 17.70 12.80
N ALA A 193 -6.24 18.19 11.58
CA ALA A 193 -5.20 18.42 10.57
C ALA A 193 -4.20 19.51 11.02
N TRP A 194 -4.69 20.61 11.59
CA TRP A 194 -3.81 21.63 12.16
C TRP A 194 -2.91 21.06 13.27
N LEU A 195 -3.47 20.24 14.15
CA LEU A 195 -2.71 19.62 15.23
C LEU A 195 -1.72 18.58 14.70
N ALA A 196 -2.15 17.69 13.80
CA ALA A 196 -1.32 16.69 13.14
C ALA A 196 -0.16 17.32 12.37
N ALA A 197 -0.38 18.47 11.73
CA ALA A 197 0.69 19.24 11.08
C ALA A 197 1.78 19.69 12.07
N ARG A 198 1.39 20.10 13.28
CA ARG A 198 2.33 20.58 14.31
C ARG A 198 3.06 19.45 15.02
N VAL A 199 2.36 18.36 15.33
CA VAL A 199 2.92 17.29 16.16
C VAL A 199 3.54 16.17 15.33
N SER A 200 2.95 15.84 14.18
CA SER A 200 3.33 14.68 13.35
C SER A 200 3.85 15.04 11.97
N GLY A 201 3.87 16.33 11.61
CA GLY A 201 4.37 16.79 10.31
C GLY A 201 3.43 16.51 9.13
N GLU A 202 2.12 16.36 9.37
CA GLU A 202 1.12 16.31 8.30
C GLU A 202 1.14 17.60 7.46
N ILE A 203 1.07 17.51 6.14
CA ILE A 203 0.92 18.68 5.27
C ILE A 203 -0.55 18.85 4.86
N ARG A 204 -0.94 20.07 4.47
CA ARG A 204 -2.35 20.39 4.18
C ARG A 204 -2.77 19.89 2.80
N GLU A 205 -1.83 19.87 1.86
CA GLU A 205 -2.02 19.46 0.48
C GLU A 205 -2.17 17.94 0.37
N ASP A 206 -2.90 17.48 -0.65
CA ASP A 206 -2.93 16.06 -0.95
C ASP A 206 -1.55 15.60 -1.43
N ARG A 207 -1.20 14.38 -1.02
CA ARG A 207 0.05 13.73 -1.42
C ARG A 207 -0.27 12.47 -2.17
N TYR A 208 0.24 12.41 -3.39
CA TYR A 208 0.12 11.27 -4.28
C TYR A 208 1.45 10.55 -4.31
N VAL A 209 1.41 9.24 -4.12
CA VAL A 209 2.56 8.35 -4.19
C VAL A 209 2.27 7.28 -5.22
N SER A 210 3.20 7.02 -6.15
CA SER A 210 3.02 5.94 -7.11
C SER A 210 3.07 4.58 -6.42
N ASP A 211 2.14 3.70 -6.79
CA ASP A 211 2.04 2.32 -6.27
C ASP A 211 3.32 1.50 -6.54
N ALA A 212 4.08 1.83 -7.60
CA ALA A 212 5.35 1.17 -7.94
C ALA A 212 6.42 1.25 -6.85
N TYR A 213 6.32 2.26 -5.97
CA TYR A 213 7.28 2.49 -4.89
C TYR A 213 6.67 2.18 -3.52
N VAL A 214 5.64 1.34 -3.48
CA VAL A 214 4.94 0.95 -2.26
C VAL A 214 4.81 -0.57 -2.21
N THR A 215 5.37 -1.19 -1.18
CA THR A 215 5.16 -2.62 -0.93
C THR A 215 3.90 -2.80 -0.08
N PRO A 216 2.88 -3.56 -0.54
CA PRO A 216 1.63 -3.74 0.21
C PRO A 216 1.84 -4.39 1.58
N GLN A 217 1.16 -3.88 2.61
CA GLN A 217 0.99 -4.54 3.91
C GLN A 217 -0.45 -4.99 4.17
N SER A 218 -1.43 -4.39 3.49
CA SER A 218 -2.83 -4.79 3.50
C SER A 218 -3.32 -5.11 2.08
N SER A 219 -4.51 -5.70 1.94
CA SER A 219 -5.07 -6.00 0.60
C SER A 219 -5.40 -4.72 -0.16
N TYR A 220 -5.20 -4.75 -1.48
CA TYR A 220 -5.64 -3.68 -2.38
C TYR A 220 -7.16 -3.56 -2.53
N ASP A 221 -7.90 -4.63 -2.20
CA ASP A 221 -9.36 -4.68 -2.33
C ASP A 221 -10.05 -3.63 -1.45
N GLU A 222 -9.39 -3.18 -0.39
CA GLU A 222 -9.90 -2.17 0.55
C GLU A 222 -9.74 -0.74 0.02
N LEU A 223 -8.96 -0.52 -1.04
CA LEU A 223 -8.60 0.80 -1.54
C LEU A 223 -9.49 1.23 -2.72
N PRO A 224 -10.49 2.12 -2.49
CA PRO A 224 -11.41 2.53 -3.54
C PRO A 224 -10.76 3.50 -4.53
N TYR A 225 -11.35 3.59 -5.74
CA TYR A 225 -11.05 4.65 -6.69
C TYR A 225 -11.69 5.98 -6.25
N GLY A 226 -10.88 7.04 -6.13
CA GLY A 226 -11.29 8.33 -5.59
C GLY A 226 -11.98 9.26 -6.59
N ALA A 227 -12.97 8.78 -7.35
CA ALA A 227 -13.55 9.49 -8.50
C ALA A 227 -13.81 11.00 -8.31
N ALA A 228 -14.35 11.41 -7.16
CA ALA A 228 -14.68 12.80 -6.86
C ALA A 228 -13.47 13.70 -6.55
N ARG A 229 -12.32 13.12 -6.18
CA ARG A 229 -11.09 13.86 -5.83
C ARG A 229 -10.00 13.74 -6.90
N CYS A 230 -10.11 12.77 -7.80
CA CYS A 230 -9.21 12.60 -8.93
C CYS A 230 -9.57 13.46 -10.16
N SER A 231 -10.58 14.34 -10.06
CA SER A 231 -11.25 14.98 -11.20
C SER A 231 -10.68 16.34 -11.64
N ASP A 232 -9.65 16.86 -10.97
CA ASP A 232 -9.13 18.21 -11.17
C ASP A 232 -8.06 18.27 -12.27
N GLY A 233 -8.35 19.00 -13.36
CA GLY A 233 -7.39 19.53 -14.35
C GLY A 233 -6.86 18.56 -15.41
N ASN A 234 -6.33 17.39 -15.01
CA ASN A 234 -5.69 16.42 -15.91
C ASN A 234 -6.23 15.01 -15.63
N ARG A 235 -7.41 14.73 -16.17
CA ARG A 235 -8.19 13.51 -15.88
C ARG A 235 -7.54 12.28 -16.53
N PHE A 236 -7.24 11.27 -15.72
CA PHE A 236 -7.07 9.90 -16.17
C PHE A 236 -8.36 9.15 -15.81
N PRO A 237 -9.32 9.03 -16.72
CA PRO A 237 -10.58 8.34 -16.44
C PRO A 237 -10.34 6.85 -16.18
N MET A 238 -11.27 6.24 -15.44
CA MET A 238 -11.30 4.78 -15.31
C MET A 238 -11.43 4.13 -16.69
N PRO A 239 -10.80 2.97 -16.90
CA PRO A 239 -10.98 2.24 -18.14
C PRO A 239 -12.45 1.85 -18.33
N GLY A 240 -12.90 1.90 -19.58
CA GLY A 240 -14.20 1.42 -20.01
C GLY A 240 -14.27 -0.11 -20.04
N LYS A 241 -15.43 -0.62 -20.44
CA LYS A 241 -15.64 -2.06 -20.62
C LYS A 241 -14.84 -2.55 -21.83
N ALA A 242 -14.12 -3.65 -21.66
CA ALA A 242 -13.40 -4.31 -22.73
C ALA A 242 -14.37 -4.87 -23.78
N THR A 243 -13.91 -4.87 -25.02
CA THR A 243 -14.60 -5.44 -26.17
C THR A 243 -13.62 -6.17 -27.06
N TRP A 244 -14.02 -7.33 -27.58
CA TRP A 244 -13.22 -8.07 -28.56
C TRP A 244 -13.26 -7.34 -29.91
N VAL A 245 -12.09 -7.11 -30.50
CA VAL A 245 -11.95 -6.50 -31.83
C VAL A 245 -11.87 -7.61 -32.89
N SER A 246 -10.92 -8.53 -32.73
CA SER A 246 -10.67 -9.58 -33.71
C SER A 246 -9.90 -10.76 -33.10
N PHE A 247 -9.96 -11.90 -33.80
CA PHE A 247 -9.03 -13.01 -33.65
C PHE A 247 -8.51 -13.37 -35.04
N ASP A 248 -7.23 -13.10 -35.29
CA ASP A 248 -6.55 -13.53 -36.50
C ASP A 248 -6.01 -14.94 -36.24
N ALA A 249 -6.68 -15.94 -36.80
CA ALA A 249 -6.36 -17.34 -36.58
C ALA A 249 -5.04 -17.77 -37.25
N GLU A 250 -4.67 -17.14 -38.37
CA GLU A 250 -3.44 -17.43 -39.12
C GLU A 250 -2.23 -16.95 -38.35
N ARG A 251 -2.30 -15.72 -37.81
CA ARG A 251 -1.24 -15.12 -37.01
C ARG A 251 -1.35 -15.43 -35.51
N LYS A 252 -2.45 -16.09 -35.11
CA LYS A 252 -2.82 -16.40 -33.72
C LYS A 252 -2.89 -15.16 -32.83
N ILE A 253 -3.35 -14.03 -33.37
CA ILE A 253 -3.41 -12.75 -32.65
C ILE A 253 -4.83 -12.53 -32.13
N LEU A 254 -4.96 -12.33 -30.82
CA LEU A 254 -6.16 -11.83 -30.17
C LEU A 254 -6.06 -10.32 -30.00
N THR A 255 -7.10 -9.60 -30.42
CA THR A 255 -7.17 -8.15 -30.22
C THR A 255 -8.44 -7.79 -29.45
N ALA A 256 -8.27 -6.98 -28.42
CA ALA A 256 -9.36 -6.41 -27.66
C ALA A 256 -9.07 -4.93 -27.37
N LYS A 257 -10.09 -4.17 -27.00
CA LYS A 257 -9.96 -2.75 -26.68
C LYS A 257 -10.85 -2.37 -25.50
N ALA A 258 -10.43 -1.37 -24.74
CA ALA A 258 -11.22 -0.73 -23.71
C ALA A 258 -10.88 0.76 -23.67
N ASP A 259 -11.87 1.63 -23.76
CA ASP A 259 -11.65 3.08 -23.73
C ASP A 259 -10.83 3.46 -22.50
N HIS A 260 -9.81 4.30 -22.68
CA HIS A 260 -8.93 4.77 -21.60
C HIS A 260 -8.10 3.71 -20.87
N ALA A 261 -8.14 2.44 -21.28
CA ALA A 261 -7.25 1.44 -20.74
C ALA A 261 -5.80 1.81 -21.08
N ARG A 262 -4.95 1.90 -20.05
CA ARG A 262 -3.50 2.07 -20.21
C ARG A 262 -2.82 0.74 -20.51
N ASN A 263 -3.39 -0.35 -20.03
CA ASN A 263 -2.94 -1.70 -20.30
C ASN A 263 -4.14 -2.66 -20.27
N MET A 264 -3.99 -3.80 -20.90
CA MET A 264 -4.96 -4.90 -20.90
C MET A 264 -4.26 -6.24 -20.63
N GLY A 265 -4.91 -7.07 -19.84
CA GLY A 265 -4.51 -8.44 -19.55
C GLY A 265 -5.33 -9.43 -20.36
N PHE A 266 -4.73 -10.60 -20.66
CA PHE A 266 -5.39 -11.70 -21.35
C PHE A 266 -5.09 -13.01 -20.63
N ALA A 267 -6.13 -13.81 -20.41
CA ALA A 267 -6.01 -15.14 -19.82
C ALA A 267 -7.07 -16.08 -20.40
N VAL A 268 -6.83 -17.38 -20.23
CA VAL A 268 -7.73 -18.45 -20.63
C VAL A 268 -8.06 -19.34 -19.43
N TYR A 269 -9.35 -19.57 -19.24
CA TYR A 269 -9.87 -20.61 -18.37
C TYR A 269 -10.06 -21.90 -19.16
N VAL A 270 -9.51 -22.99 -18.63
CA VAL A 270 -9.64 -24.34 -19.18
C VAL A 270 -10.46 -25.18 -18.19
N PRO A 271 -11.68 -25.60 -18.56
CA PRO A 271 -12.52 -26.44 -17.71
C PRO A 271 -11.91 -27.85 -17.58
N GLY A 272 -12.18 -28.51 -16.46
CA GLY A 272 -11.61 -29.84 -16.18
C GLY A 272 -12.25 -30.99 -16.98
N ASP A 273 -13.50 -30.84 -17.40
CA ASP A 273 -14.33 -31.94 -17.91
C ASP A 273 -14.57 -31.89 -19.43
N VAL A 274 -14.34 -30.74 -20.07
CA VAL A 274 -14.59 -30.56 -21.51
C VAL A 274 -13.31 -30.72 -22.33
N GLY A 275 -12.84 -31.96 -22.46
CA GLY A 275 -11.77 -32.35 -23.40
C GLY A 275 -10.33 -32.21 -22.89
N PHE A 276 -10.16 -31.74 -21.65
CA PHE A 276 -8.86 -31.57 -20.97
C PHE A 276 -8.73 -32.51 -19.76
N ASP A 277 -7.67 -32.33 -18.96
CA ASP A 277 -7.50 -33.00 -17.66
C ASP A 277 -8.60 -32.59 -16.68
N ASP A 278 -9.00 -33.49 -15.76
CA ASP A 278 -10.10 -33.32 -14.78
C ASP A 278 -9.94 -32.18 -13.76
N VAL A 279 -8.93 -31.31 -13.93
CA VAL A 279 -8.62 -30.19 -13.03
C VAL A 279 -8.75 -28.88 -13.81
N PRO A 280 -9.61 -27.94 -13.35
CA PRO A 280 -9.73 -26.63 -13.97
C PRO A 280 -8.41 -25.84 -13.85
N ARG A 281 -8.07 -25.07 -14.90
CA ARG A 281 -6.83 -24.30 -14.95
C ARG A 281 -7.05 -22.88 -15.46
N TYR A 282 -6.20 -22.00 -14.96
CA TYR A 282 -6.16 -20.58 -15.32
C TYR A 282 -4.80 -20.32 -15.94
N LEU A 283 -4.76 -20.13 -17.24
CA LEU A 283 -3.52 -19.95 -17.99
C LEU A 283 -3.45 -18.53 -18.51
N GLN A 284 -2.28 -17.94 -18.42
CA GLN A 284 -2.03 -16.62 -18.96
C GLN A 284 -1.83 -16.69 -20.48
N ILE A 285 -2.28 -15.66 -21.20
CA ILE A 285 -1.95 -15.48 -22.62
C ILE A 285 -0.87 -14.40 -22.72
N TYR A 286 0.38 -14.85 -22.71
CA TYR A 286 1.57 -14.00 -22.69
C TYR A 286 2.63 -14.53 -23.67
N THR A 287 3.48 -13.63 -24.17
CA THR A 287 4.67 -13.97 -24.97
C THR A 287 5.86 -13.33 -24.30
N SER A 288 6.84 -14.14 -23.88
CA SER A 288 8.01 -13.61 -23.17
C SER A 288 9.03 -12.97 -24.09
N LEU A 289 9.83 -12.02 -23.59
CA LEU A 289 11.02 -11.52 -24.31
C LEU A 289 11.96 -12.68 -24.70
N ALA A 290 12.05 -13.72 -23.86
CA ALA A 290 12.81 -14.92 -24.16
C ALA A 290 12.24 -15.70 -25.36
N ASP A 291 10.91 -15.77 -25.51
CA ASP A 291 10.25 -16.36 -26.67
C ASP A 291 10.57 -15.59 -27.96
N VAL A 292 10.67 -14.26 -27.88
CA VAL A 292 11.07 -13.43 -29.03
C VAL A 292 12.54 -13.63 -29.35
N ALA A 293 13.42 -13.57 -28.34
CA ALA A 293 14.85 -13.76 -28.50
C ALA A 293 15.21 -15.15 -29.07
N ALA A 294 14.44 -16.18 -28.73
CA ALA A 294 14.58 -17.52 -29.29
C ALA A 294 14.08 -17.64 -30.75
N GLY A 295 13.68 -16.53 -31.39
CA GLY A 295 13.18 -16.52 -32.77
C GLY A 295 11.85 -17.24 -32.93
N VAL A 296 11.13 -17.45 -31.82
CA VAL A 296 9.84 -18.15 -31.82
C VAL A 296 8.71 -17.19 -32.23
N ALA A 297 8.92 -15.88 -32.04
CA ALA A 297 8.09 -14.85 -32.62
C ALA A 297 8.85 -14.17 -33.77
N THR A 298 8.20 -14.05 -34.93
CA THR A 298 8.76 -13.30 -36.07
C THR A 298 8.71 -11.79 -35.82
N LYS A 299 9.58 -11.00 -36.45
CA LYS A 299 9.56 -9.52 -36.34
C LYS A 299 8.25 -8.88 -36.79
N GLU A 300 7.40 -9.62 -37.50
CA GLU A 300 6.08 -9.17 -37.97
C GLU A 300 4.97 -9.49 -36.96
N GLU A 301 5.20 -10.33 -35.95
CA GLU A 301 4.27 -10.53 -34.83
C GLU A 301 4.21 -9.26 -33.96
N PRO A 302 3.11 -9.03 -33.19
CA PRO A 302 3.03 -7.87 -32.30
C PRO A 302 4.33 -7.78 -31.51
N SER A 303 5.04 -6.64 -31.67
CA SER A 303 6.35 -6.42 -31.04
C SER A 303 6.27 -6.82 -29.57
N PRO A 304 7.30 -7.45 -28.98
CA PRO A 304 7.38 -7.66 -27.53
C PRO A 304 7.04 -6.40 -26.70
N GLU A 305 7.19 -5.21 -27.27
CA GLU A 305 6.70 -3.93 -26.73
C GLU A 305 5.19 -3.92 -26.39
N ASN A 306 4.40 -4.84 -26.96
CA ASN A 306 2.96 -4.98 -26.74
C ASN A 306 2.62 -6.06 -25.70
N ASN A 307 3.59 -6.81 -25.16
CA ASN A 307 3.31 -7.80 -24.13
C ASN A 307 4.58 -8.21 -23.33
N PRO A 308 4.78 -7.66 -22.11
CA PRO A 308 3.90 -6.72 -21.42
C PRO A 308 4.09 -5.32 -21.98
N GLY A 309 2.98 -4.60 -22.19
CA GLY A 309 3.01 -3.40 -23.01
C GLY A 309 1.80 -2.51 -22.82
N GLN A 310 1.99 -1.22 -23.10
CA GLN A 310 0.91 -0.23 -23.08
C GLN A 310 -0.12 -0.56 -24.15
N ALA A 311 -1.40 -0.38 -23.81
CA ALA A 311 -2.43 -0.33 -24.83
C ALA A 311 -2.17 0.88 -25.74
N SER A 312 -2.68 0.83 -26.98
CA SER A 312 -2.65 1.97 -27.89
C SER A 312 -3.30 3.21 -27.26
N PRO A 313 -3.10 4.42 -27.79
CA PRO A 313 -3.80 5.62 -27.30
C PRO A 313 -5.33 5.46 -27.22
N GLU A 314 -5.92 4.61 -28.08
CA GLU A 314 -7.33 4.27 -28.11
C GLU A 314 -7.72 3.12 -27.16
N GLY A 315 -6.76 2.59 -26.39
CA GLY A 315 -6.95 1.50 -25.44
C GLY A 315 -7.04 0.12 -26.08
N GLY A 316 -6.54 -0.06 -27.31
CA GLY A 316 -6.46 -1.35 -27.99
C GLY A 316 -5.19 -2.11 -27.63
N LYS A 317 -5.29 -3.44 -27.49
CA LYS A 317 -4.14 -4.32 -27.29
C LYS A 317 -4.28 -5.62 -28.08
N SER A 318 -3.16 -6.07 -28.64
CA SER A 318 -3.05 -7.31 -29.40
C SER A 318 -2.04 -8.25 -28.74
N VAL A 319 -2.37 -9.53 -28.62
CA VAL A 319 -1.51 -10.55 -28.00
C VAL A 319 -1.45 -11.80 -28.87
N LEU A 320 -0.27 -12.42 -28.92
CA LEU A 320 -0.09 -13.72 -29.56
C LEU A 320 -0.59 -14.83 -28.63
N TRP A 321 -1.59 -15.58 -29.07
CA TRP A 321 -2.15 -16.71 -28.35
C TRP A 321 -1.62 -18.04 -28.90
N ARG A 322 -0.58 -18.58 -28.25
CA ARG A 322 0.06 -19.86 -28.65
C ARG A 322 -0.71 -21.08 -28.14
N TYR A 323 -2.00 -21.16 -28.45
CA TYR A 323 -2.88 -22.26 -28.03
C TYR A 323 -2.38 -23.64 -28.48
N ASP A 324 -1.63 -23.72 -29.57
CA ASP A 324 -1.05 -24.96 -30.09
C ASP A 324 0.03 -25.55 -29.17
N ARG A 325 0.71 -24.70 -28.39
CA ARG A 325 1.78 -25.12 -27.48
C ARG A 325 1.29 -25.36 -26.07
N THR A 326 0.27 -24.64 -25.66
CA THR A 326 -0.31 -24.74 -24.31
C THR A 326 -1.49 -25.71 -24.31
N LEU A 327 -2.57 -25.37 -25.01
CA LEU A 327 -3.85 -26.08 -24.94
C LEU A 327 -3.88 -27.36 -25.78
N VAL A 328 -3.43 -27.31 -27.04
CA VAL A 328 -3.57 -28.44 -27.98
C VAL A 328 -2.80 -29.68 -27.52
N LYS A 329 -1.62 -29.49 -26.94
CA LYS A 329 -0.79 -30.59 -26.41
C LYS A 329 -1.44 -31.32 -25.24
N GLU A 330 -2.37 -30.67 -24.55
CA GLU A 330 -3.03 -31.15 -23.34
C GLU A 330 -4.44 -31.69 -23.62
N LEU A 331 -4.92 -31.59 -24.86
CA LEU A 331 -6.20 -32.17 -25.26
C LEU A 331 -6.17 -33.70 -25.12
N ARG A 332 -7.00 -34.23 -24.22
CA ARG A 332 -7.23 -35.68 -24.09
C ARG A 332 -8.24 -36.18 -25.14
N ALA A 333 -9.22 -35.35 -25.46
CA ALA A 333 -10.21 -35.61 -26.51
C ALA A 333 -9.78 -35.00 -27.86
N SER A 334 -10.60 -35.20 -28.90
CA SER A 334 -10.41 -34.54 -30.19
C SER A 334 -10.75 -33.04 -30.15
N ARG A 335 -11.54 -32.62 -29.16
CA ARG A 335 -11.99 -31.24 -28.96
C ARG A 335 -12.03 -30.89 -27.48
N GLY A 336 -11.78 -29.63 -27.15
CA GLY A 336 -12.03 -29.06 -25.83
C GLY A 336 -12.57 -27.63 -25.94
N GLU A 337 -13.22 -27.15 -24.89
CA GLU A 337 -13.79 -25.80 -24.84
C GLU A 337 -13.03 -24.97 -23.83
N VAL A 338 -12.78 -23.70 -24.14
CA VAL A 338 -12.08 -22.76 -23.26
C VAL A 338 -12.76 -21.41 -23.26
N THR A 339 -12.64 -20.66 -22.16
CA THR A 339 -13.11 -19.27 -22.10
C THR A 339 -11.92 -18.34 -21.98
N VAL A 340 -11.79 -17.41 -22.92
CA VAL A 340 -10.75 -16.38 -22.93
C VAL A 340 -11.32 -15.08 -22.35
N MET A 341 -10.53 -14.43 -21.49
CA MET A 341 -10.80 -13.12 -20.90
C MET A 341 -9.85 -12.07 -21.47
N ALA A 342 -10.37 -10.88 -21.76
CA ALA A 342 -9.60 -9.64 -21.88
C ALA A 342 -10.10 -8.63 -20.85
N ILE A 343 -9.21 -8.00 -20.09
CA ILE A 343 -9.57 -7.08 -19.01
C ILE A 343 -8.59 -5.90 -18.92
N PRO A 344 -9.04 -4.67 -18.63
CA PRO A 344 -8.12 -3.57 -18.35
C PRO A 344 -7.31 -3.83 -17.07
N CYS A 345 -6.03 -3.47 -17.08
CA CYS A 345 -5.15 -3.56 -15.90
C CYS A 345 -4.80 -2.15 -15.40
N LEU A 346 -4.83 -1.96 -14.08
CA LEU A 346 -4.53 -0.67 -13.42
C LEU A 346 -3.06 -0.61 -12.97
N ALA A 347 -2.52 -1.76 -12.58
CA ALA A 347 -1.10 -1.99 -12.30
C ALA A 347 -0.72 -3.43 -12.66
N ASP A 348 0.55 -3.78 -12.51
CA ASP A 348 1.02 -5.16 -12.54
C ASP A 348 0.25 -6.00 -11.52
N ASN A 349 -0.33 -7.11 -11.97
CA ASN A 349 -1.19 -7.99 -11.15
C ASN A 349 -2.48 -7.34 -10.58
N ILE A 350 -2.81 -6.10 -10.95
CA ILE A 350 -4.01 -5.41 -10.43
C ILE A 350 -5.00 -5.19 -11.56
N PRO A 351 -6.00 -6.10 -11.72
CA PRO A 351 -7.06 -5.92 -12.70
C PRO A 351 -7.99 -4.78 -12.32
N ALA A 352 -8.67 -4.22 -13.31
CA ALA A 352 -9.89 -3.45 -13.08
C ALA A 352 -11.03 -4.38 -12.62
N SER A 353 -12.22 -3.83 -12.34
CA SER A 353 -13.39 -4.65 -11.99
C SER A 353 -13.68 -5.70 -13.07
N THR A 354 -14.04 -6.92 -12.67
CA THR A 354 -14.40 -8.04 -13.57
C THR A 354 -15.64 -7.74 -14.43
N ASP A 355 -16.46 -6.76 -14.04
CA ASP A 355 -17.57 -6.22 -14.84
C ASP A 355 -17.11 -5.50 -16.11
N LEU A 356 -15.86 -5.04 -16.13
CA LEU A 356 -15.23 -4.38 -17.28
C LEU A 356 -14.54 -5.39 -18.20
N ALA A 357 -14.54 -6.68 -17.88
CA ALA A 357 -13.92 -7.70 -18.71
C ALA A 357 -14.79 -8.07 -19.93
N ALA A 358 -14.11 -8.52 -21.00
CA ALA A 358 -14.72 -9.18 -22.14
C ALA A 358 -14.40 -10.67 -22.08
N TYR A 359 -15.40 -11.50 -22.33
CA TYR A 359 -15.27 -12.96 -22.34
C TYR A 359 -15.59 -13.50 -23.73
N LYS A 360 -14.86 -14.52 -24.19
CA LYS A 360 -15.15 -15.22 -25.44
C LYS A 360 -14.81 -16.70 -25.35
N GLY A 361 -15.75 -17.55 -25.70
CA GLY A 361 -15.54 -19.00 -25.76
C GLY A 361 -14.85 -19.40 -27.05
N TYR A 362 -14.08 -20.47 -26.99
CA TYR A 362 -13.46 -21.11 -28.15
C TYR A 362 -13.50 -22.62 -28.02
N VAL A 363 -13.80 -23.31 -29.12
CA VAL A 363 -13.51 -24.75 -29.27
C VAL A 363 -12.10 -24.89 -29.83
N VAL A 364 -11.25 -25.62 -29.14
CA VAL A 364 -9.88 -25.96 -29.55
C VAL A 364 -9.86 -27.42 -30.02
N THR A 365 -9.24 -27.69 -31.16
CA THR A 365 -9.02 -29.06 -31.67
C THR A 365 -7.54 -29.24 -32.02
N ARG A 366 -7.12 -30.49 -32.30
CA ARG A 366 -5.72 -30.78 -32.64
C ARG A 366 -5.29 -30.30 -34.02
N ASP A 367 -6.23 -30.29 -34.96
CA ASP A 367 -5.93 -30.09 -36.38
C ASP A 367 -6.52 -28.79 -36.94
N SER A 368 -7.22 -28.01 -36.12
CA SER A 368 -7.88 -26.77 -36.54
C SER A 368 -7.52 -25.58 -35.67
N VAL A 369 -7.68 -24.39 -36.24
CA VAL A 369 -7.68 -23.14 -35.50
C VAL A 369 -8.85 -23.09 -34.50
N PRO A 370 -8.72 -22.38 -33.36
CA PRO A 370 -9.79 -22.20 -32.40
C PRO A 370 -11.02 -21.58 -33.05
N VAL A 371 -12.16 -22.22 -32.90
CA VAL A 371 -13.43 -21.75 -33.46
C VAL A 371 -14.22 -21.03 -32.37
N PRO A 372 -14.74 -19.83 -32.60
CA PRO A 372 -15.55 -19.13 -31.60
C PRO A 372 -16.73 -19.98 -31.11
N ALA A 373 -16.95 -19.92 -29.79
CA ALA A 373 -18.04 -20.59 -29.08
C ALA A 373 -18.70 -19.60 -28.08
N PRO A 374 -19.91 -19.92 -27.57
CA PRO A 374 -20.45 -19.22 -26.42
C PRO A 374 -19.45 -19.22 -25.26
N ALA A 375 -19.30 -18.08 -24.58
CA ALA A 375 -18.53 -18.03 -23.34
C ALA A 375 -19.43 -18.44 -22.17
N HIS A 376 -18.87 -19.14 -21.20
CA HIS A 376 -19.55 -19.53 -19.96
C HIS A 376 -18.89 -18.84 -18.77
N PRO A 377 -19.09 -17.51 -18.60
CA PRO A 377 -18.37 -16.73 -17.60
C PRO A 377 -18.70 -17.12 -16.15
N ASP A 378 -19.81 -17.81 -15.92
CA ASP A 378 -20.26 -18.18 -14.57
C ASP A 378 -19.71 -19.53 -14.08
N ASP A 379 -18.93 -20.22 -14.91
CA ASP A 379 -18.37 -21.54 -14.61
C ASP A 379 -16.99 -21.50 -13.93
N PHE A 380 -16.47 -20.30 -13.62
CA PHE A 380 -15.14 -20.11 -13.04
C PHE A 380 -15.03 -18.87 -12.14
N ASP A 381 -14.02 -18.87 -11.26
CA ASP A 381 -13.60 -17.69 -10.48
C ASP A 381 -13.06 -16.58 -11.41
N LYS A 382 -13.86 -15.53 -11.63
CA LYS A 382 -13.55 -14.40 -12.53
C LYS A 382 -12.38 -13.58 -11.98
N GLU A 383 -12.32 -13.42 -10.66
CA GLU A 383 -11.30 -12.64 -9.96
C GLU A 383 -9.93 -13.33 -10.07
N GLN A 384 -9.89 -14.66 -9.97
CA GLN A 384 -8.68 -15.44 -10.22
C GLN A 384 -8.22 -15.30 -11.67
N LEU A 385 -9.12 -15.43 -12.66
CA LEU A 385 -8.76 -15.28 -14.07
C LEU A 385 -8.26 -13.86 -14.37
N ALA A 386 -8.88 -12.84 -13.78
CA ALA A 386 -8.48 -11.43 -13.92
C ALA A 386 -7.08 -11.16 -13.32
N ARG A 387 -6.76 -11.73 -12.16
CA ARG A 387 -5.40 -11.65 -11.58
C ARG A 387 -4.37 -12.27 -12.50
N ILE A 388 -4.64 -13.46 -13.04
CA ILE A 388 -3.75 -14.15 -14.00
C ILE A 388 -3.59 -13.34 -15.31
N ALA A 389 -4.67 -12.69 -15.76
CA ALA A 389 -4.63 -11.85 -16.95
C ALA A 389 -3.70 -10.64 -16.78
N CYS A 390 -3.70 -10.00 -15.61
CA CYS A 390 -2.87 -8.82 -15.33
C CYS A 390 -1.49 -9.15 -14.72
N SER A 391 -1.23 -10.40 -14.35
CA SER A 391 0.08 -10.85 -13.83
C SER A 391 1.16 -10.98 -14.90
N ALA A 392 0.83 -10.73 -16.17
CA ALA A 392 1.73 -10.89 -17.31
C ALA A 392 2.73 -9.73 -17.43
N ASN A 393 2.59 -8.71 -16.59
CA ASN A 393 3.34 -7.46 -16.68
C ASN A 393 4.62 -7.41 -15.83
N THR A 394 4.92 -8.46 -15.07
CA THR A 394 6.10 -8.54 -14.19
C THR A 394 7.26 -9.32 -14.77
#